data_AF-A0A417CFB8-F1
#
_entry.id   AF-A0A417CFB8-F1
#
_cell.length_a   1.000
_cell.length_b   1.000
_cell.length_c   1.000
_cell.angle_alpha   90.00
_cell.angle_beta   90.00
_cell.angle_gamma   90.00
#
_symmetry.space_group_name_H-M   'P 1'
#
loop_
_entity.id
_entity.type
_entity.pdbx_description
1 polymer ?
#
loop_
_entity_poly.entity_id
_entity_poly.type
_entity_poly.pdbx_seq_one_letter_code
_entity_poly.pdbx_strand_id
1 'polypeptide(L)'
;MKKNGYLRRFLALFLALVMIMADSSVTTFAATVGRVRKQKAVQKFEPGESVSYTEILGNAVYFGIVANTVNKQAHMDSNFATKVLNGASGNVTTGAYTENGAVYLVASVPNGGVLEMDGKSNILWCPEENRNNFKVKGTIETYPKETLDAYVDSMINHVSQKSTTIGNRNGYIVDNLANSKTIDIENCEAGTYYFDMSNYAQYGIDDLKIKKKSNQVVVLNYPTSNKVTLKRFELVNDGVSVSSATSNQTVDKLCRSIIFNMPQATEIDFASATAGLFIAPKATVTGLGGTSSGWIVVNSFTNNGGEWHCVYGELPKPENVEKPAQESFSVSKTVDGSTPTVDQKFVFRLEQIGDVPNGTTPISAKTVENNGAKVDFGTIKYNKEGTYYYRITETGKAATTSGEYTLDSQSYVVKIVVTANVTSSGNITTTEYNKVTTYYKGDTVNACTEENKVTGTTGITFNNETIEQKGNLKIVKAAGAGTNLVGKTFYFKISDENGNVVKNSNNSDVWSITFSANVENAINIENLEPGKYRVSETDANGNGVTTGEAFPYVVTGGGLVTVEGNKTANVVVTNTKYEAAGSLVLTAEKKLEGKQLEEGKYSFVLKDSKGTELQTKQNGADGSVSFDAIEYTLA
;
A
#
# COMPACT_ATOMS: atom_id res chain seq x y z
N MET A 1 87.25 28.07 36.79
CA MET A 1 86.58 26.84 36.31
C MET A 1 86.33 25.90 37.48
N LYS A 2 85.08 25.39 37.58
CA LYS A 2 84.59 24.32 38.48
C LYS A 2 84.40 24.65 39.97
N LYS A 3 83.51 25.61 40.23
CA LYS A 3 82.45 25.50 41.26
C LYS A 3 81.44 24.44 40.77
N ASN A 4 81.17 23.36 41.52
CA ASN A 4 79.94 22.55 41.50
C ASN A 4 80.12 21.21 42.24
N GLY A 5 80.03 21.23 43.58
CA GLY A 5 80.04 20.00 44.39
C GLY A 5 79.28 20.11 45.71
N TYR A 6 79.34 21.27 46.38
CA TYR A 6 78.74 21.45 47.70
C TYR A 6 77.25 21.86 47.68
N LEU A 7 76.76 22.51 46.62
CA LEU A 7 75.36 22.97 46.54
C LEU A 7 74.36 21.82 46.25
N ARG A 8 74.81 20.69 45.68
CA ARG A 8 73.95 19.52 45.44
C ARG A 8 73.76 18.61 46.66
N ARG A 9 74.67 18.62 47.65
CA ARG A 9 74.52 17.85 48.91
C ARG A 9 73.69 18.58 49.97
N PHE A 10 73.64 19.92 49.95
CA PHE A 10 72.80 20.69 50.87
C PHE A 10 71.31 20.67 50.48
N LEU A 11 71.00 20.64 49.17
CA LEU A 11 69.61 20.61 48.69
C LEU A 11 68.95 19.22 48.84
N ALA A 12 69.72 18.12 48.82
CA ALA A 12 69.22 16.77 49.07
C ALA A 12 68.95 16.48 50.55
N LEU A 13 69.75 17.06 51.48
CA LEU A 13 69.52 16.92 52.92
C LEU A 13 68.33 17.77 53.42
N PHE A 14 68.03 18.89 52.77
CA PHE A 14 66.88 19.74 53.11
C PHE A 14 65.54 19.14 52.63
N LEU A 15 65.54 18.41 51.50
CA LEU A 15 64.34 17.70 51.03
C LEU A 15 64.01 16.42 51.83
N ALA A 16 64.99 15.76 52.46
CA ALA A 16 64.73 14.60 53.32
C ALA A 16 64.25 14.99 54.73
N LEU A 17 64.64 16.16 55.24
CA LEU A 17 64.22 16.62 56.58
C LEU A 17 62.80 17.20 56.61
N VAL A 18 62.29 17.69 55.47
CA VAL A 18 60.89 18.17 55.33
C VAL A 18 59.90 17.01 55.17
N MET A 19 60.34 15.82 54.78
CA MET A 19 59.47 14.63 54.65
C MET A 19 59.36 13.77 55.93
N ILE A 20 60.07 14.08 57.02
CA ILE A 20 60.04 13.29 58.28
C ILE A 20 59.36 14.04 59.45
N MET A 21 58.95 15.30 59.29
CA MET A 21 58.29 16.08 60.35
C MET A 21 56.80 16.38 60.12
N ALA A 22 56.11 15.59 59.30
CA ALA A 22 54.67 15.75 59.07
C ALA A 22 53.79 14.61 59.63
N ASP A 23 54.37 13.62 60.33
CA ASP A 23 53.67 12.38 60.65
C ASP A 23 53.57 12.01 62.15
N SER A 24 53.83 12.95 63.08
CA SER A 24 53.84 12.56 64.51
C SER A 24 53.41 13.63 65.53
N SER A 25 52.65 14.66 65.16
CA SER A 25 52.17 15.64 66.16
C SER A 25 50.73 16.13 65.95
N VAL A 26 49.79 15.23 65.64
CA VAL A 26 48.35 15.56 65.60
C VAL A 26 47.50 14.51 66.34
N THR A 27 48.01 13.94 67.44
CA THR A 27 47.24 12.97 68.26
C THR A 27 46.93 13.41 69.68
N THR A 28 47.27 14.64 70.10
CA THR A 28 47.02 15.08 71.49
C THR A 28 46.54 16.53 71.63
N PHE A 29 45.72 17.01 70.68
CA PHE A 29 44.91 18.24 70.86
C PHE A 29 43.42 18.03 70.57
N ALA A 30 42.95 16.79 70.69
CA ALA A 30 41.54 16.42 70.65
C ALA A 30 40.96 16.45 72.07
N ALA A 31 40.66 17.63 72.63
CA ALA A 31 39.84 17.69 73.85
C ALA A 31 39.09 19.00 74.14
N THR A 32 39.37 20.16 73.52
CA THR A 32 38.76 21.41 74.05
C THR A 32 38.35 22.49 73.04
N VAL A 33 38.56 22.37 71.74
CA VAL A 33 38.07 23.41 70.80
C VAL A 33 37.50 22.79 69.53
N GLY A 34 36.20 22.98 69.32
CA GLY A 34 35.56 22.81 68.02
C GLY A 34 34.69 21.56 67.88
N ARG A 35 33.43 21.68 68.31
CA ARG A 35 32.33 21.01 67.60
C ARG A 35 32.28 21.58 66.17
N VAL A 36 33.16 21.14 65.28
CA VAL A 36 33.00 21.40 63.85
C VAL A 36 31.99 20.37 63.35
N ARG A 37 30.80 20.85 62.98
CA ARG A 37 29.82 20.08 62.22
C ARG A 37 30.56 19.43 61.05
N LYS A 38 30.57 18.09 60.95
CA LYS A 38 30.93 17.41 59.70
C LYS A 38 30.01 17.98 58.61
N GLN A 39 30.56 18.84 57.76
CA GLN A 39 29.87 19.29 56.56
C GLN A 39 29.70 18.04 55.69
N LYS A 40 28.45 17.68 55.43
CA LYS A 40 28.07 16.53 54.59
C LYS A 40 28.79 16.71 53.24
N ALA A 41 29.54 15.71 52.78
CA ALA A 41 30.17 15.77 51.46
C ALA A 41 29.09 16.07 50.42
N VAL A 42 29.22 17.19 49.71
CA VAL A 42 28.31 17.57 48.63
C VAL A 42 28.52 16.56 47.51
N GLN A 43 27.47 15.83 47.12
CA GLN A 43 27.51 14.93 45.98
C GLN A 43 27.89 15.75 44.74
N LYS A 44 29.04 15.44 44.13
CA LYS A 44 29.52 16.13 42.94
C LYS A 44 28.87 15.49 41.71
N PHE A 45 27.93 16.21 41.07
CA PHE A 45 27.34 15.79 39.81
C PHE A 45 28.24 16.22 38.65
N GLU A 46 28.50 15.30 37.72
CA GLU A 46 29.20 15.54 36.45
C GLU A 46 28.17 15.61 35.30
N PRO A 47 28.38 16.49 34.30
CA PRO A 47 27.50 16.58 33.14
C PRO A 47 27.62 15.35 32.24
N GLY A 48 26.50 14.94 31.67
CA GLY A 48 26.44 13.94 30.59
C GLY A 48 26.52 14.57 29.20
N GLU A 49 26.17 13.78 28.18
CA GLU A 49 26.10 14.26 26.79
C GLU A 49 25.17 15.47 26.66
N SER A 50 25.59 16.49 25.92
CA SER A 50 24.81 17.71 25.76
C SER A 50 23.51 17.47 25.00
N VAL A 51 22.44 18.18 25.36
CA VAL A 51 21.21 18.30 24.56
C VAL A 51 20.72 19.73 24.58
N SER A 52 20.06 20.14 23.50
CA SER A 52 19.28 21.38 23.46
C SER A 52 17.80 21.08 23.19
N TYR A 53 16.92 21.96 23.66
CA TYR A 53 15.48 21.86 23.37
C TYR A 53 15.20 21.89 21.86
N THR A 54 15.96 22.66 21.08
CA THR A 54 15.82 22.74 19.61
C THR A 54 16.19 21.42 18.93
N GLU A 55 17.23 20.74 19.39
CA GLU A 55 17.63 19.43 18.85
C GLU A 55 16.57 18.36 19.16
N ILE A 56 16.02 18.38 20.38
CA ILE A 56 14.99 17.45 20.83
C ILE A 56 13.71 17.63 20.05
N LEU A 57 13.25 18.87 19.92
CA LEU A 57 11.96 19.19 19.31
C LEU A 57 12.02 19.14 17.78
N GLY A 58 13.16 19.52 17.16
CA GLY A 58 13.20 19.74 15.72
C GLY A 58 12.09 20.70 15.30
N ASN A 59 11.29 20.33 14.30
CA ASN A 59 10.14 21.12 13.84
C ASN A 59 9.01 21.24 14.89
N ALA A 60 8.96 20.38 15.92
CA ALA A 60 7.98 20.52 16.99
C ALA A 60 8.19 21.82 17.80
N VAL A 61 9.36 22.48 17.69
CA VAL A 61 9.66 23.72 18.42
C VAL A 61 8.70 24.86 18.06
N TYR A 62 8.11 24.80 16.87
CA TYR A 62 7.15 25.80 16.39
C TYR A 62 5.79 25.71 17.09
N PHE A 63 5.50 24.65 17.84
CA PHE A 63 4.18 24.41 18.44
C PHE A 63 4.29 24.20 19.95
N GLY A 64 3.50 24.93 20.74
CA GLY A 64 3.39 24.68 22.17
C GLY A 64 2.85 23.29 22.49
N ILE A 65 1.98 22.75 21.62
CA ILE A 65 1.42 21.39 21.73
C ILE A 65 1.57 20.67 20.39
N VAL A 66 2.15 19.47 20.40
CA VAL A 66 2.10 18.53 19.27
C VAL A 66 1.44 17.24 19.75
N ALA A 67 0.34 16.84 19.11
CA ALA A 67 -0.34 15.60 19.46
C ALA A 67 -1.01 14.94 18.25
N ASN A 68 -1.27 13.63 18.31
CA ASN A 68 -2.20 13.03 17.34
C ASN A 68 -3.62 13.58 17.54
N THR A 69 -4.03 13.73 18.80
CA THR A 69 -5.35 14.26 19.16
C THR A 69 -5.23 15.40 20.16
N VAL A 70 -5.90 16.51 19.89
CA VAL A 70 -6.13 17.61 20.84
C VAL A 70 -7.62 17.67 21.15
N ASN A 71 -7.96 17.46 22.42
CA ASN A 71 -9.30 17.62 22.96
C ASN A 71 -9.38 18.95 23.69
N LYS A 72 -9.78 20.01 22.98
CA LYS A 72 -9.95 21.34 23.55
C LYS A 72 -11.25 21.42 24.33
N GLN A 73 -11.16 21.61 25.64
CA GLN A 73 -12.30 21.77 26.55
C GLN A 73 -12.29 23.11 27.30
N ALA A 74 -11.14 23.76 27.40
CA ALA A 74 -10.98 25.10 27.95
C ALA A 74 -10.23 26.04 26.99
N HIS A 75 -10.09 27.30 27.39
CA HIS A 75 -9.23 28.27 26.71
C HIS A 75 -7.74 27.84 26.80
N MET A 76 -6.92 28.33 25.87
CA MET A 76 -5.46 28.13 25.88
C MET A 76 -4.76 29.33 25.24
N ASP A 77 -3.67 29.76 25.87
CA ASP A 77 -2.69 30.70 25.33
C ASP A 77 -1.60 29.95 24.53
N SER A 78 -1.98 29.13 23.55
CA SER A 78 -1.03 28.27 22.83
C SER A 78 -1.45 27.97 21.40
N ASN A 79 -0.45 27.76 20.54
CA ASN A 79 -0.65 27.08 19.27
C ASN A 79 -0.48 25.58 19.41
N PHE A 80 -0.89 24.86 18.37
CA PHE A 80 -0.79 23.41 18.34
C PHE A 80 -0.72 22.84 16.91
N ALA A 81 -0.12 21.66 16.80
CA ALA A 81 -0.19 20.80 15.63
C ALA A 81 -0.91 19.49 15.99
N THR A 82 -2.01 19.18 15.30
CA THR A 82 -2.81 17.99 15.58
C THR A 82 -3.40 17.35 14.34
N LYS A 83 -3.52 16.01 14.37
CA LYS A 83 -4.28 15.28 13.34
C LYS A 83 -5.78 15.43 13.55
N VAL A 84 -6.21 15.40 14.81
CA VAL A 84 -7.62 15.49 15.19
C VAL A 84 -7.79 16.58 16.23
N LEU A 85 -8.64 17.57 15.94
CA LEU A 85 -9.10 18.57 16.89
C LEU A 85 -10.54 18.28 17.29
N ASN A 86 -10.73 17.93 18.56
CA ASN A 86 -12.04 17.85 19.19
C ASN A 86 -12.31 19.12 20.00
N GLY A 87 -13.56 19.60 19.99
CA GLY A 87 -13.96 20.81 20.72
C GLY A 87 -13.51 22.10 20.04
N ALA A 88 -13.68 22.21 18.72
CA ALA A 88 -13.35 23.40 17.94
C ALA A 88 -14.36 24.55 18.16
N SER A 89 -14.65 24.89 19.42
CA SER A 89 -15.52 26.00 19.81
C SER A 89 -14.78 26.98 20.72
N GLY A 90 -15.24 28.23 20.74
CA GLY A 90 -14.61 29.33 21.48
C GLY A 90 -13.36 29.83 20.76
N ASN A 91 -12.36 30.24 21.53
CA ASN A 91 -11.11 30.78 21.00
C ASN A 91 -9.87 30.08 21.61
N VAL A 92 -8.74 30.27 20.92
CA VAL A 92 -7.37 30.12 21.42
C VAL A 92 -6.60 31.39 21.11
N THR A 93 -5.71 31.78 22.01
CA THR A 93 -4.91 33.00 21.87
C THR A 93 -3.44 32.64 21.68
N THR A 94 -2.78 33.25 20.70
CA THR A 94 -1.33 33.13 20.52
C THR A 94 -0.65 34.46 20.35
N GLY A 95 0.60 34.50 20.81
CA GLY A 95 1.40 35.73 20.81
C GLY A 95 1.03 36.70 21.93
N ALA A 96 0.39 36.22 23.00
CA ALA A 96 0.23 37.01 24.23
C ALA A 96 1.58 37.38 24.85
N TYR A 97 2.59 36.51 24.69
CA TYR A 97 3.93 36.63 25.27
C TYR A 97 5.02 36.85 24.22
N THR A 98 4.66 37.08 22.96
CA THR A 98 5.61 37.32 21.85
C THR A 98 5.14 38.47 20.96
N GLU A 99 6.08 39.14 20.29
CA GLU A 99 5.73 40.13 19.26
C GLU A 99 5.19 39.48 17.97
N ASN A 100 5.41 38.17 17.81
CA ASN A 100 5.07 37.36 16.65
C ASN A 100 3.71 36.65 16.81
N GLY A 101 3.06 36.30 15.70
CA GLY A 101 2.00 35.30 15.70
C GLY A 101 2.55 33.88 15.60
N ALA A 102 1.66 32.89 15.51
CA ALA A 102 2.00 31.47 15.59
C ALA A 102 1.48 30.68 14.38
N VAL A 103 2.02 29.46 14.20
CA VAL A 103 1.49 28.48 13.24
C VAL A 103 0.58 27.50 13.96
N TYR A 104 -0.59 27.26 13.40
CA TYR A 104 -1.49 26.19 13.79
C TYR A 104 -1.57 25.16 12.66
N LEU A 105 -1.62 23.88 13.03
CA LEU A 105 -1.85 22.80 12.08
C LEU A 105 -2.98 21.93 12.61
N VAL A 106 -4.05 21.79 11.82
CA VAL A 106 -5.20 20.95 12.16
C VAL A 106 -5.61 20.12 10.95
N ALA A 107 -5.32 18.81 10.98
CA ALA A 107 -5.62 17.93 9.85
C ALA A 107 -7.08 17.46 9.79
N SER A 108 -7.86 17.60 10.86
CA SER A 108 -9.27 17.21 10.88
C SER A 108 -10.04 17.79 12.07
N VAL A 109 -11.32 18.12 11.83
CA VAL A 109 -12.29 18.56 12.85
C VAL A 109 -13.57 17.70 12.75
N PRO A 110 -13.57 16.47 13.29
CA PRO A 110 -14.64 15.49 13.03
C PRO A 110 -16.01 15.90 13.62
N ASN A 111 -16.01 16.65 14.71
CA ASN A 111 -17.23 17.05 15.44
C ASN A 111 -17.71 18.46 15.09
N GLY A 112 -17.13 19.10 14.06
CA GLY A 112 -17.45 20.47 13.68
C GLY A 112 -17.13 21.52 14.75
N GLY A 113 -17.81 22.67 14.66
CA GLY A 113 -17.54 23.85 15.48
C GLY A 113 -16.83 24.96 14.69
N VAL A 114 -16.69 26.14 15.29
CA VAL A 114 -15.85 27.23 14.79
C VAL A 114 -14.91 27.69 15.88
N LEU A 115 -13.60 27.48 15.68
CA LEU A 115 -12.55 27.92 16.59
C LEU A 115 -11.97 29.25 16.11
N GLU A 116 -11.95 30.23 16.99
CA GLU A 116 -11.27 31.51 16.75
C GLU A 116 -9.81 31.44 17.19
N MET A 117 -8.90 31.83 16.31
CA MET A 117 -7.46 31.96 16.56
C MET A 117 -7.12 33.44 16.58
N ASP A 118 -7.14 34.03 17.77
CA ASP A 118 -6.99 35.46 17.99
C ASP A 118 -5.56 35.84 18.44
N GLY A 119 -5.38 37.08 18.92
CA GLY A 119 -4.07 37.59 19.34
C GLY A 119 -3.31 38.30 18.21
N LYS A 120 -2.16 37.75 17.80
CA LYS A 120 -1.28 38.29 16.75
C LYS A 120 -1.59 37.68 15.38
N SER A 121 -0.79 37.98 14.35
CA SER A 121 -1.01 37.47 12.97
C SER A 121 -0.63 35.98 12.87
N ASN A 122 -1.63 35.10 12.96
CA ASN A 122 -1.45 33.64 12.95
C ASN A 122 -1.54 33.06 11.54
N ILE A 123 -0.94 31.89 11.33
CA ILE A 123 -1.13 31.07 10.12
C ILE A 123 -1.78 29.77 10.54
N LEU A 124 -2.85 29.39 9.87
CA LEU A 124 -3.47 28.08 10.04
C LEU A 124 -3.26 27.23 8.79
N TRP A 125 -2.84 25.99 8.98
CA TRP A 125 -2.91 24.93 7.97
C TRP A 125 -4.01 23.93 8.30
N CYS A 126 -4.95 23.78 7.37
CA CYS A 126 -6.04 22.80 7.50
C CYS A 126 -6.44 22.24 6.13
N PRO A 127 -7.22 21.16 6.06
CA PRO A 127 -7.88 20.77 4.83
C PRO A 127 -8.88 21.83 4.35
N GLU A 128 -9.14 21.87 3.05
CA GLU A 128 -10.09 22.82 2.46
C GLU A 128 -11.51 22.58 3.02
N GLU A 129 -11.89 21.33 3.22
CA GLU A 129 -13.17 20.94 3.84
C GLU A 129 -13.35 21.46 5.27
N ASN A 130 -12.25 21.75 5.98
CA ASN A 130 -12.26 22.26 7.35
C ASN A 130 -12.01 23.77 7.45
N ARG A 131 -11.79 24.49 6.34
CA ARG A 131 -11.52 25.94 6.35
C ARG A 131 -12.55 26.72 7.16
N ASN A 132 -13.83 26.37 7.02
CA ASN A 132 -14.94 27.06 7.67
C ASN A 132 -15.09 26.75 9.17
N ASN A 133 -14.31 25.80 9.71
CA ASN A 133 -14.23 25.54 11.14
C ASN A 133 -13.34 26.54 11.88
N PHE A 134 -12.79 27.55 11.20
CA PHE A 134 -11.81 28.46 11.79
C PHE A 134 -12.05 29.92 11.44
N LYS A 135 -11.80 30.80 12.42
CA LYS A 135 -11.66 32.24 12.23
C LYS A 135 -10.25 32.62 12.65
N VAL A 136 -9.41 33.04 11.69
CA VAL A 136 -8.00 33.29 11.96
C VAL A 136 -7.68 34.76 11.78
N LYS A 137 -7.13 35.39 12.82
CA LYS A 137 -6.49 36.69 12.67
C LYS A 137 -5.14 36.51 11.98
N GLY A 138 -5.15 36.46 10.65
CA GLY A 138 -3.99 36.19 9.81
C GLY A 138 -4.40 35.42 8.56
N THR A 139 -3.71 34.32 8.23
CA THR A 139 -3.96 33.56 6.99
C THR A 139 -4.40 32.12 7.28
N ILE A 140 -5.24 31.59 6.37
CA ILE A 140 -5.57 30.17 6.31
C ILE A 140 -5.02 29.63 4.98
N GLU A 141 -4.08 28.70 5.07
CA GLU A 141 -3.54 27.94 3.94
C GLU A 141 -4.11 26.53 3.98
N THR A 142 -4.47 25.98 2.82
CA THR A 142 -5.11 24.67 2.77
C THR A 142 -4.22 23.60 2.14
N TYR A 143 -4.27 22.41 2.72
CA TYR A 143 -3.44 21.26 2.36
C TYR A 143 -4.26 19.97 2.47
N PRO A 144 -3.98 18.92 1.68
CA PRO A 144 -4.62 17.63 1.87
C PRO A 144 -4.39 17.08 3.29
N LYS A 145 -5.41 16.43 3.86
CA LYS A 145 -5.37 15.86 5.23
C LYS A 145 -4.15 14.97 5.45
N GLU A 146 -3.85 14.09 4.51
CA GLU A 146 -2.73 13.15 4.54
C GLU A 146 -1.35 13.83 4.54
N THR A 147 -1.26 15.08 4.05
CA THR A 147 -0.04 15.88 4.13
C THR A 147 0.17 16.39 5.55
N LEU A 148 -0.89 16.92 6.17
CA LEU A 148 -0.85 17.44 7.53
C LEU A 148 -0.65 16.31 8.56
N ASP A 149 -1.31 15.17 8.37
CA ASP A 149 -1.12 13.98 9.20
C ASP A 149 0.35 13.51 9.18
N ALA A 150 0.94 13.41 7.99
CA ALA A 150 2.33 12.98 7.83
C ALA A 150 3.32 13.97 8.45
N TYR A 151 3.01 15.27 8.44
CA TYR A 151 3.84 16.28 9.08
C TYR A 151 3.82 16.15 10.61
N VAL A 152 2.63 15.95 11.20
CA VAL A 152 2.49 15.63 12.64
C VAL A 152 3.25 14.35 13.00
N ASP A 153 3.13 13.30 12.18
CA ASP A 153 3.90 12.06 12.37
C ASP A 153 5.40 12.31 12.35
N SER A 154 5.91 13.14 11.43
CA SER A 154 7.35 13.43 11.36
C SER A 154 7.87 14.06 12.66
N MET A 155 7.10 15.00 13.25
CA MET A 155 7.46 15.67 14.49
C MET A 155 7.42 14.70 15.68
N ILE A 156 6.35 13.92 15.82
CA ILE A 156 6.22 12.94 16.91
C ILE A 156 7.30 11.86 16.79
N ASN A 157 7.61 11.37 15.58
CA ASN A 157 8.64 10.37 15.35
C ASN A 157 10.04 10.90 15.67
N HIS A 158 10.39 12.11 15.22
CA HIS A 158 11.66 12.77 15.56
C HIS A 158 11.83 12.87 17.08
N VAL A 159 10.82 13.42 17.76
CA VAL A 159 10.84 13.58 19.23
C VAL A 159 10.88 12.21 19.92
N SER A 160 10.21 11.18 19.39
CA SER A 160 10.23 9.83 19.94
C SER A 160 11.61 9.17 19.86
N GLN A 161 12.32 9.35 18.75
CA GLN A 161 13.69 8.85 18.58
C GLN A 161 14.66 9.57 19.54
N LYS A 162 14.55 10.90 19.66
CA LYS A 162 15.34 11.69 20.61
C LYS A 162 15.03 11.32 22.05
N SER A 163 13.75 11.19 22.40
CA SER A 163 13.28 10.78 23.73
C SER A 163 13.79 9.39 24.13
N THR A 164 13.81 8.44 23.20
CA THR A 164 14.37 7.09 23.43
C THR A 164 15.87 7.15 23.65
N THR A 165 16.60 7.91 22.81
CA THR A 165 18.06 8.10 22.96
C THR A 165 18.41 8.70 24.32
N ILE A 166 17.70 9.77 24.72
CA ILE A 166 17.84 10.40 26.03
C ILE A 166 17.47 9.43 27.15
N GLY A 167 16.42 8.63 26.95
CA GLY A 167 15.94 7.62 27.89
C GLY A 167 17.00 6.59 28.26
N ASN A 168 17.85 6.21 27.31
CA ASN A 168 18.91 5.22 27.50
C ASN A 168 20.18 5.78 28.18
N ARG A 169 20.25 7.09 28.44
CA ARG A 169 21.41 7.70 29.10
C ARG A 169 21.36 7.42 30.61
N ASN A 170 22.52 7.11 31.19
CA ASN A 170 22.66 6.93 32.62
C ASN A 170 22.34 8.25 33.34
N GLY A 171 21.33 8.21 34.22
CA GLY A 171 20.99 9.31 35.11
C GLY A 171 21.47 9.06 36.53
N TYR A 172 21.69 10.14 37.28
CA TYR A 172 21.83 10.04 38.73
C TYR A 172 20.51 9.55 39.32
N ILE A 173 20.53 8.38 39.95
CA ILE A 173 19.35 7.84 40.61
C ILE A 173 19.03 8.74 41.81
N VAL A 174 17.81 9.27 41.81
CA VAL A 174 17.33 10.15 42.89
C VAL A 174 16.75 9.28 44.01
N ASP A 175 17.60 8.49 44.67
CA ASP A 175 17.21 7.65 45.80
C ASP A 175 17.50 8.40 47.10
N ASN A 176 16.45 8.91 47.76
CA ASN A 176 16.50 9.74 48.97
C ASN A 176 16.85 11.23 48.80
N LEU A 177 15.97 12.01 48.17
CA LEU A 177 15.85 13.46 48.43
C LEU A 177 15.41 13.82 49.88
N ALA A 178 15.48 12.85 50.80
CA ALA A 178 14.71 12.70 52.04
C ALA A 178 14.84 13.82 53.10
N ASN A 179 15.56 14.91 52.84
CA ASN A 179 15.61 16.07 53.74
C ASN A 179 15.62 17.45 53.07
N SER A 180 15.87 17.56 51.76
CA SER A 180 15.90 18.86 51.09
C SER A 180 14.97 18.99 49.89
N LYS A 181 14.48 17.87 49.30
CA LYS A 181 13.70 17.89 48.04
C LYS A 181 14.37 18.76 46.96
N THR A 182 15.69 18.90 47.02
CA THR A 182 16.45 19.84 46.21
C THR A 182 17.47 19.09 45.34
N ILE A 183 17.39 19.31 44.03
CA ILE A 183 18.46 19.04 43.08
C ILE A 183 19.31 20.31 42.99
N ASP A 184 20.54 20.29 43.49
CA ASP A 184 21.44 21.46 43.45
C ASP A 184 22.68 21.15 42.61
N ILE A 185 22.77 21.79 41.44
CA ILE A 185 23.89 21.72 40.50
C ILE A 185 24.53 23.09 40.27
N GLU A 186 24.18 24.12 41.06
CA GLU A 186 24.63 25.51 40.87
C GLU A 186 26.16 25.67 40.90
N ASN A 187 26.83 24.78 41.64
CA ASN A 187 28.29 24.74 41.76
C ASN A 187 28.97 23.72 40.81
N CYS A 188 28.20 23.02 39.99
CA CYS A 188 28.73 22.12 38.96
C CYS A 188 29.12 22.88 37.68
N GLU A 189 29.80 22.20 36.75
CA GLU A 189 30.24 22.77 35.48
C GLU A 189 29.06 23.03 34.52
N ALA A 190 29.32 23.71 33.40
CA ALA A 190 28.33 23.86 32.32
C ALA A 190 28.01 22.49 31.70
N GLY A 191 26.76 22.27 31.27
CA GLY A 191 26.39 21.02 30.60
C GLY A 191 24.99 20.52 30.93
N THR A 192 24.71 19.29 30.50
CA THR A 192 23.41 18.63 30.72
C THR A 192 23.50 17.60 31.84
N TYR A 193 22.57 17.64 32.78
CA TYR A 193 22.52 16.75 33.94
C TYR A 193 21.28 15.86 33.86
N TYR A 194 21.49 14.55 33.93
CA TYR A 194 20.45 13.53 33.83
C TYR A 194 20.12 12.99 35.22
N PHE A 195 18.84 13.03 35.58
CA PHE A 195 18.33 12.46 36.82
C PHE A 195 17.32 11.36 36.48
N ASP A 196 17.53 10.16 37.02
CA ASP A 196 16.54 9.10 36.91
C ASP A 196 15.45 9.32 37.98
N MET A 197 14.25 9.60 37.51
CA MET A 197 13.09 9.99 38.30
C MET A 197 12.07 8.85 38.45
N SER A 198 12.43 7.63 38.03
CA SER A 198 11.51 6.48 37.99
C SER A 198 10.83 6.21 39.35
N ASN A 199 11.55 6.40 40.47
CA ASN A 199 11.02 6.20 41.81
C ASN A 199 9.95 7.22 42.25
N TYR A 200 9.80 8.30 41.50
CA TYR A 200 8.79 9.33 41.74
C TYR A 200 7.71 9.38 40.66
N ALA A 201 7.75 8.46 39.68
CA ALA A 201 6.82 8.47 38.55
C ALA A 201 5.36 8.42 38.99
N GLN A 202 5.00 7.56 39.94
CA GLN A 202 3.60 7.36 40.32
C GLN A 202 3.00 8.53 41.12
N TYR A 203 3.78 9.16 42.00
CA TYR A 203 3.26 10.11 43.00
C TYR A 203 3.75 11.56 42.80
N GLY A 204 4.71 11.77 41.90
CA GLY A 204 5.42 13.02 41.76
C GLY A 204 6.25 13.38 43.00
N ILE A 205 6.78 14.60 43.03
CA ILE A 205 7.53 15.14 44.17
C ILE A 205 6.87 16.45 44.59
N ASP A 206 6.39 16.52 45.83
CA ASP A 206 5.92 17.77 46.41
C ASP A 206 7.11 18.67 46.76
N ASP A 207 7.00 19.97 46.47
CA ASP A 207 8.01 21.00 46.80
C ASP A 207 9.43 20.70 46.25
N LEU A 208 9.51 20.06 45.07
CA LEU A 208 10.78 19.89 44.38
C LEU A 208 11.41 21.26 44.12
N LYS A 209 12.69 21.42 44.45
CA LYS A 209 13.51 22.59 44.14
C LYS A 209 14.67 22.18 43.23
N ILE A 210 14.89 22.91 42.15
CA ILE A 210 16.01 22.71 41.23
C ILE A 210 16.86 23.97 41.26
N LYS A 211 18.13 23.89 41.63
CA LYS A 211 19.08 25.01 41.66
C LYS A 211 20.15 24.80 40.60
N LYS A 212 20.27 25.74 39.66
CA LYS A 212 21.19 25.65 38.52
C LYS A 212 21.67 27.03 38.04
N LYS A 213 22.63 27.02 37.10
CA LYS A 213 23.06 28.18 36.30
C LYS A 213 22.44 28.19 34.91
N SER A 214 22.39 29.35 34.24
CA SER A 214 21.80 29.47 32.89
C SER A 214 22.45 28.58 31.83
N ASN A 215 23.72 28.22 31.97
CA ASN A 215 24.46 27.34 31.07
C ASN A 215 24.32 25.84 31.41
N GLN A 216 23.37 25.48 32.27
CA GLN A 216 23.07 24.11 32.66
C GLN A 216 21.65 23.72 32.22
N VAL A 217 21.53 22.50 31.71
CA VAL A 217 20.26 21.86 31.33
C VAL A 217 20.00 20.68 32.27
N VAL A 218 18.75 20.51 32.70
CA VAL A 218 18.33 19.42 33.58
C VAL A 218 17.35 18.52 32.84
N VAL A 219 17.67 17.24 32.77
CA VAL A 219 16.81 16.20 32.21
C VAL A 219 16.30 15.33 33.36
N LEU A 220 15.00 15.43 33.61
CA LEU A 220 14.24 14.57 34.51
C LEU A 220 13.72 13.38 33.70
N ASN A 221 14.43 12.26 33.78
CA ASN A 221 14.23 11.10 32.93
C ASN A 221 13.38 10.03 33.63
N TYR A 222 12.36 9.52 32.93
CA TYR A 222 11.45 8.46 33.38
C TYR A 222 11.51 7.29 32.38
N PRO A 223 12.65 6.60 32.26
CA PRO A 223 12.96 5.75 31.12
C PRO A 223 12.02 4.54 30.95
N THR A 224 11.47 4.02 32.04
CA THR A 224 10.65 2.79 32.05
C THR A 224 9.24 2.99 32.59
N SER A 225 8.87 4.22 32.95
CA SER A 225 7.61 4.49 33.64
C SER A 225 6.44 4.59 32.67
N ASN A 226 5.40 3.77 32.88
CA ASN A 226 4.19 3.80 32.04
C ASN A 226 3.23 4.95 32.40
N LYS A 227 3.22 5.36 33.68
CA LYS A 227 2.45 6.51 34.17
C LYS A 227 3.39 7.46 34.90
N VAL A 228 3.27 8.75 34.61
CA VAL A 228 4.06 9.80 35.28
C VAL A 228 3.14 10.90 35.81
N THR A 229 3.26 11.16 37.10
CA THR A 229 2.54 12.22 37.82
C THR A 229 3.46 13.42 37.98
N LEU A 230 3.06 14.56 37.40
CA LEU A 230 3.82 15.80 37.40
C LEU A 230 3.23 16.79 38.40
N LYS A 231 4.11 17.37 39.20
CA LYS A 231 3.76 18.36 40.23
C LYS A 231 4.53 19.65 40.03
N ARG A 232 4.03 20.71 40.68
CA ARG A 232 4.66 22.02 40.76
C ARG A 232 6.03 21.91 41.44
N PHE A 233 7.01 22.66 40.94
CA PHE A 233 8.35 22.76 41.49
C PHE A 233 8.85 24.22 41.47
N GLU A 234 9.93 24.49 42.19
CA GLU A 234 10.64 25.78 42.16
C GLU A 234 11.96 25.63 41.40
N LEU A 235 12.19 26.48 40.39
CA LEU A 235 13.49 26.61 39.73
C LEU A 235 14.21 27.84 40.29
N VAL A 236 15.43 27.65 40.78
CA VAL A 236 16.37 28.73 41.08
C VAL A 236 17.43 28.72 39.98
N ASN A 237 17.39 29.72 39.10
CA ASN A 237 18.34 29.85 37.99
C ASN A 237 19.18 31.13 38.17
N ASP A 238 20.49 30.98 38.34
CA ASP A 238 21.42 32.07 38.67
C ASP A 238 20.95 32.91 39.87
N GLY A 239 20.50 32.23 40.94
CA GLY A 239 19.97 32.86 42.15
C GLY A 239 18.55 33.44 42.03
N VAL A 240 17.92 33.43 40.86
CA VAL A 240 16.55 33.91 40.65
C VAL A 240 15.56 32.75 40.76
N SER A 241 14.64 32.82 41.73
CA SER A 241 13.57 31.83 41.91
C SER A 241 12.37 32.11 41.01
N VAL A 242 11.88 31.08 40.33
CA VAL A 242 10.62 31.07 39.58
C VAL A 242 9.82 29.80 39.90
N SER A 243 8.52 29.95 40.10
CA SER A 243 7.59 28.83 40.27
C SER A 243 7.29 28.19 38.91
N SER A 244 7.24 26.87 38.82
CA SER A 244 6.80 26.20 37.60
C SER A 244 5.31 26.40 37.29
N ALA A 245 4.53 26.96 38.23
CA ALA A 245 3.14 27.35 38.00
C ALA A 245 2.97 28.76 37.39
N THR A 246 4.07 29.49 37.19
CA THR A 246 4.02 30.79 36.48
C THR A 246 3.81 30.54 34.99
N SER A 247 2.90 31.29 34.37
CA SER A 247 2.45 31.06 32.99
C SER A 247 2.66 32.28 32.07
N ASN A 248 3.79 32.96 32.23
CA ASN A 248 4.17 34.14 31.44
C ASN A 248 5.64 34.06 30.96
N GLN A 249 6.12 35.07 30.25
CA GLN A 249 7.48 35.11 29.67
C GLN A 249 8.64 34.81 30.66
N THR A 250 8.44 34.96 31.97
CA THR A 250 9.46 34.70 32.99
C THR A 250 9.86 33.22 33.04
N VAL A 251 8.96 32.29 32.67
CA VAL A 251 9.25 30.84 32.66
C VAL A 251 9.79 30.33 31.32
N ASP A 252 9.97 31.18 30.31
CA ASP A 252 10.53 30.76 29.02
C ASP A 252 11.87 30.02 29.17
N LYS A 253 12.83 30.65 29.88
CA LYS A 253 14.16 30.06 30.15
C LYS A 253 14.08 28.74 30.91
N LEU A 254 13.07 28.58 31.79
CA LEU A 254 12.79 27.32 32.47
C LEU A 254 12.37 26.26 31.45
N CYS A 255 11.40 26.56 30.59
CA CYS A 255 10.88 25.62 29.58
C CYS A 255 11.96 25.16 28.59
N ARG A 256 12.95 26.00 28.30
CA ARG A 256 14.09 25.66 27.42
C ARG A 256 15.15 24.75 28.07
N SER A 257 15.19 24.68 29.40
CA SER A 257 16.30 24.05 30.14
C SER A 257 15.90 23.00 31.17
N ILE A 258 14.60 22.79 31.41
CA ILE A 258 14.06 21.72 32.25
C ILE A 258 13.24 20.77 31.36
N ILE A 259 13.76 19.55 31.18
CA ILE A 259 13.26 18.56 30.21
C ILE A 259 12.71 17.37 30.99
N PHE A 260 11.44 17.06 30.80
CA PHE A 260 10.79 15.87 31.32
C PHE A 260 10.72 14.81 30.22
N ASN A 261 11.62 13.82 30.27
CA ASN A 261 11.72 12.78 29.26
C ASN A 261 11.00 11.50 29.70
N MET A 262 9.98 11.07 28.96
CA MET A 262 9.09 9.97 29.35
C MET A 262 8.81 9.03 28.16
N PRO A 263 9.83 8.32 27.64
CA PRO A 263 9.75 7.59 26.36
C PRO A 263 8.74 6.41 26.35
N GLN A 264 8.42 5.86 27.52
CA GLN A 264 7.49 4.74 27.67
C GLN A 264 6.15 5.12 28.30
N ALA A 265 5.97 6.38 28.71
CA ALA A 265 4.74 6.79 29.36
C ALA A 265 3.56 6.71 28.38
N THR A 266 2.50 6.02 28.81
CA THR A 266 1.20 5.96 28.14
C THR A 266 0.19 6.89 28.80
N GLU A 267 0.47 7.37 30.01
CA GLU A 267 -0.37 8.29 30.76
C GLU A 267 0.49 9.34 31.48
N ILE A 268 0.08 10.61 31.39
CA ILE A 268 0.61 11.68 32.24
C ILE A 268 -0.52 12.29 33.05
N ASP A 269 -0.31 12.37 34.35
CA ASP A 269 -1.18 13.06 35.30
C ASP A 269 -0.55 14.38 35.73
N PHE A 270 -1.12 15.50 35.29
CA PHE A 270 -0.72 16.83 35.75
C PHE A 270 -1.46 17.14 37.06
N ALA A 271 -0.92 16.68 38.19
CA ALA A 271 -1.54 16.86 39.51
C ALA A 271 -1.62 18.33 39.98
N SER A 272 -0.84 19.22 39.36
CA SER A 272 -0.88 20.67 39.61
C SER A 272 -0.26 21.44 38.44
N ALA A 273 -0.49 22.75 38.37
CA ALA A 273 0.20 23.66 37.44
C ALA A 273 1.73 23.47 37.43
N THR A 274 2.32 23.28 36.25
CA THR A 274 3.77 23.13 36.08
C THR A 274 4.24 23.61 34.70
N ALA A 275 5.56 23.70 34.49
CA ALA A 275 6.15 24.20 33.26
C ALA A 275 7.43 23.45 32.88
N GLY A 276 7.74 23.38 31.59
CA GLY A 276 8.88 22.61 31.09
C GLY A 276 8.81 22.26 29.60
N LEU A 277 9.76 21.43 29.18
CA LEU A 277 9.69 20.67 27.94
C LEU A 277 9.26 19.23 28.26
N PHE A 278 8.04 18.85 27.89
CA PHE A 278 7.45 17.55 28.18
C PHE A 278 7.44 16.67 26.92
N ILE A 279 8.23 15.59 26.92
CA ILE A 279 8.33 14.67 25.78
C ILE A 279 7.85 13.27 26.19
N ALA A 280 6.64 12.93 25.77
CA ALA A 280 5.97 11.66 26.08
C ALA A 280 5.09 11.22 24.90
N PRO A 281 5.69 10.89 23.74
CA PRO A 281 4.99 10.77 22.46
C PRO A 281 3.89 9.70 22.43
N LYS A 282 3.88 8.77 23.40
CA LYS A 282 2.87 7.70 23.54
C LYS A 282 1.77 8.05 24.54
N ALA A 283 1.95 9.12 25.32
CA ALA A 283 1.12 9.39 26.48
C ALA A 283 -0.20 10.06 26.14
N THR A 284 -1.20 9.79 26.98
CA THR A 284 -2.44 10.54 27.02
C THR A 284 -2.44 11.45 28.24
N VAL A 285 -2.74 12.73 28.02
CA VAL A 285 -3.07 13.72 29.04
C VAL A 285 -4.59 13.85 29.08
N THR A 286 -5.19 13.55 30.22
CA THR A 286 -6.66 13.56 30.41
C THR A 286 -7.17 14.87 30.99
N GLY A 287 -6.30 15.67 31.60
CA GLY A 287 -6.62 16.97 32.18
C GLY A 287 -5.39 17.65 32.76
N LEU A 288 -5.58 18.88 33.22
CA LEU A 288 -4.55 19.70 33.83
C LEU A 288 -5.04 20.14 35.22
N GLY A 289 -4.27 19.84 36.27
CA GLY A 289 -4.52 20.30 37.64
C GLY A 289 -4.23 21.79 37.88
N GLY A 290 -4.13 22.58 36.80
CA GLY A 290 -3.87 24.02 36.81
C GLY A 290 -3.19 24.49 35.52
N THR A 291 -3.07 25.80 35.35
CA THR A 291 -2.43 26.41 34.18
C THR A 291 -0.97 25.97 34.06
N SER A 292 -0.64 25.29 32.97
CA SER A 292 0.69 24.75 32.71
C SER A 292 1.32 25.42 31.49
N SER A 293 2.64 25.30 31.31
CA SER A 293 3.34 26.09 30.28
C SER A 293 4.53 25.39 29.64
N GLY A 294 4.88 25.82 28.42
CA GLY A 294 6.04 25.35 27.68
C GLY A 294 5.66 24.51 26.45
N TRP A 295 6.42 23.45 26.20
CA TRP A 295 6.21 22.54 25.07
C TRP A 295 5.76 21.18 25.55
N ILE A 296 4.80 20.58 24.84
CA ILE A 296 4.38 19.21 25.09
C ILE A 296 4.21 18.43 23.78
N VAL A 297 4.80 17.24 23.73
CA VAL A 297 4.67 16.29 22.62
C VAL A 297 4.12 14.97 23.16
N VAL A 298 2.87 14.66 22.82
CA VAL A 298 2.11 13.53 23.38
C VAL A 298 1.27 12.83 22.31
N ASN A 299 0.69 11.67 22.61
CA ASN A 299 -0.26 11.04 21.70
C ASN A 299 -1.61 11.79 21.72
N SER A 300 -2.12 12.07 22.92
CA SER A 300 -3.40 12.77 23.09
C SER A 300 -3.29 13.82 24.20
N PHE A 301 -3.75 15.03 23.92
CA PHE A 301 -3.75 16.15 24.84
C PHE A 301 -5.16 16.63 25.14
N THR A 302 -5.51 16.77 26.43
CA THR A 302 -6.82 17.27 26.88
C THR A 302 -6.61 18.33 27.95
N ASN A 303 -7.15 19.53 27.75
CA ASN A 303 -7.05 20.63 28.71
C ASN A 303 -8.31 20.75 29.59
N ASN A 304 -8.76 19.63 30.16
CA ASN A 304 -9.85 19.64 31.14
C ASN A 304 -9.31 20.13 32.50
N GLY A 305 -9.85 21.23 33.03
CA GLY A 305 -9.49 21.78 34.35
C GLY A 305 -8.40 22.88 34.38
N GLY A 306 -7.70 23.14 33.27
CA GLY A 306 -6.67 24.19 33.20
C GLY A 306 -6.26 24.58 31.78
N GLU A 307 -5.49 25.66 31.64
CA GLU A 307 -5.00 26.17 30.36
C GLU A 307 -3.56 25.73 30.06
N TRP A 308 -3.19 25.69 28.78
CA TRP A 308 -1.81 25.51 28.34
C TRP A 308 -1.28 26.80 27.73
N HIS A 309 -0.14 27.29 28.21
CA HIS A 309 0.48 28.53 27.74
C HIS A 309 1.80 28.23 27.01
N CYS A 310 1.88 28.62 25.74
CA CYS A 310 3.15 28.66 25.04
C CYS A 310 3.88 29.97 25.40
N VAL A 311 4.86 29.85 26.29
CA VAL A 311 5.61 30.98 26.88
C VAL A 311 6.93 31.27 26.16
N TYR A 312 7.16 30.66 25.01
CA TYR A 312 8.42 30.78 24.28
C TYR A 312 8.57 32.20 23.71
N GLY A 313 9.47 33.01 24.29
CA GLY A 313 9.66 34.41 23.90
C GLY A 313 10.20 34.58 22.48
N GLU A 314 10.88 33.56 21.97
CA GLU A 314 11.37 33.47 20.59
C GLU A 314 10.50 32.52 19.77
N LEU A 315 9.19 32.42 20.06
CA LEU A 315 8.25 31.66 19.24
C LEU A 315 8.55 32.01 17.78
N PRO A 316 9.04 31.02 16.99
CA PRO A 316 9.67 31.38 15.75
C PRO A 316 8.56 31.89 14.85
N LYS A 317 8.88 32.87 14.01
CA LYS A 317 7.95 33.21 12.94
C LYS A 317 7.83 31.98 12.04
N PRO A 318 6.77 31.83 11.24
CA PRO A 318 6.58 30.74 10.27
C PRO A 318 7.66 30.66 9.16
N GLU A 319 8.86 31.20 9.39
CA GLU A 319 9.97 31.39 8.47
C GLU A 319 10.78 30.10 8.20
N ASN A 320 10.31 28.91 8.61
CA ASN A 320 11.07 27.64 8.51
C ASN A 320 10.20 26.37 8.51
N VAL A 321 9.11 26.29 7.74
CA VAL A 321 8.43 24.99 7.55
C VAL A 321 8.61 24.49 6.13
N GLU A 322 9.26 23.32 6.01
CA GLU A 322 9.47 22.62 4.74
C GLU A 322 8.11 22.26 4.11
N LYS A 323 7.81 22.81 2.93
CA LYS A 323 6.62 22.46 2.12
C LYS A 323 7.01 21.39 1.10
N PRO A 324 6.75 20.08 1.34
CA PRO A 324 7.19 19.03 0.43
C PRO A 324 6.42 19.07 -0.89
N ALA A 325 7.12 18.84 -2.01
CA ALA A 325 6.45 18.55 -3.28
C ALA A 325 5.93 17.11 -3.26
N GLN A 326 4.89 16.82 -4.03
CA GLN A 326 4.40 15.46 -4.22
C GLN A 326 4.13 15.17 -5.70
N GLU A 327 4.41 13.94 -6.14
CA GLU A 327 3.98 13.45 -7.44
C GLU A 327 3.13 12.19 -7.31
N SER A 328 1.99 12.18 -8.00
CA SER A 328 1.16 10.99 -8.17
C SER A 328 1.62 10.26 -9.43
N PHE A 329 2.01 9.00 -9.29
CA PHE A 329 2.45 8.18 -10.41
C PHE A 329 1.29 7.35 -10.93
N SER A 330 0.73 7.77 -12.05
CA SER A 330 -0.26 6.99 -12.77
C SER A 330 0.02 6.97 -14.27
N VAL A 331 -0.21 5.81 -14.90
CA VAL A 331 -0.13 5.64 -16.35
C VAL A 331 -1.40 5.00 -16.87
N SER A 332 -1.62 5.09 -18.18
CA SER A 332 -2.77 4.51 -18.85
C SER A 332 -2.43 3.14 -19.45
N LYS A 333 -3.43 2.28 -19.54
CA LYS A 333 -3.37 0.96 -20.18
C LYS A 333 -4.49 0.82 -21.20
N THR A 334 -4.15 0.31 -22.38
CA THR A 334 -5.10 -0.14 -23.40
C THR A 334 -4.76 -1.55 -23.90
N VAL A 335 -5.76 -2.22 -24.47
CA VAL A 335 -5.63 -3.44 -25.27
C VAL A 335 -6.31 -3.18 -26.61
N ASP A 336 -5.60 -3.38 -27.72
CA ASP A 336 -6.06 -3.07 -29.08
C ASP A 336 -6.58 -1.62 -29.21
N GLY A 337 -5.91 -0.68 -28.54
CA GLY A 337 -6.29 0.73 -28.49
C GLY A 337 -7.53 1.06 -27.64
N SER A 338 -8.15 0.06 -27.01
CA SER A 338 -9.38 0.20 -26.21
C SER A 338 -9.12 0.01 -24.71
N THR A 339 -10.04 0.49 -23.87
CA THR A 339 -10.00 0.28 -22.42
C THR A 339 -10.02 -1.23 -22.10
N PRO A 340 -9.10 -1.74 -21.26
CA PRO A 340 -9.11 -3.14 -20.85
C PRO A 340 -10.40 -3.51 -20.14
N THR A 341 -10.89 -4.71 -20.42
CA THR A 341 -12.00 -5.31 -19.67
C THR A 341 -11.60 -5.61 -18.22
N VAL A 342 -12.58 -5.98 -17.39
CA VAL A 342 -12.36 -6.36 -15.99
C VAL A 342 -11.36 -7.52 -15.83
N ASP A 343 -11.34 -8.45 -16.78
CA ASP A 343 -10.50 -9.66 -16.74
C ASP A 343 -9.11 -9.46 -17.36
N GLN A 344 -8.90 -8.35 -18.09
CA GLN A 344 -7.62 -8.01 -18.71
C GLN A 344 -6.71 -7.27 -17.73
N LYS A 345 -6.01 -8.04 -16.91
CA LYS A 345 -5.06 -7.56 -15.89
C LYS A 345 -3.60 -7.75 -16.32
N PHE A 346 -2.84 -6.66 -16.28
CA PHE A 346 -1.42 -6.58 -16.59
C PHE A 346 -0.67 -5.97 -15.42
N VAL A 347 0.58 -6.41 -15.24
CA VAL A 347 1.41 -6.13 -14.07
C VAL A 347 2.45 -5.09 -14.43
N PHE A 348 2.47 -3.98 -13.69
CA PHE A 348 3.38 -2.88 -13.91
C PHE A 348 4.29 -2.68 -12.72
N ARG A 349 5.48 -2.14 -12.98
CA ARG A 349 6.49 -1.86 -11.96
C ARG A 349 6.98 -0.42 -12.06
N LEU A 350 7.06 0.25 -10.91
CA LEU A 350 7.72 1.54 -10.71
C LEU A 350 8.95 1.31 -9.85
N GLU A 351 10.11 1.77 -10.30
CA GLU A 351 11.36 1.67 -9.53
C GLU A 351 12.17 2.96 -9.60
N GLN A 352 12.86 3.31 -8.51
CA GLN A 352 13.79 4.44 -8.52
C GLN A 352 15.10 4.02 -9.17
N ILE A 353 15.61 4.83 -10.09
CA ILE A 353 16.85 4.59 -10.84
C ILE A 353 17.79 5.78 -10.71
N GLY A 354 19.07 5.59 -11.07
CA GLY A 354 20.09 6.63 -10.99
C GLY A 354 20.46 7.00 -9.55
N ASP A 355 21.24 8.08 -9.43
CA ASP A 355 21.62 8.62 -8.13
C ASP A 355 20.44 9.34 -7.46
N VAL A 356 20.37 9.26 -6.14
CA VAL A 356 19.40 10.01 -5.34
C VAL A 356 20.05 11.27 -4.78
N PRO A 357 19.30 12.40 -4.67
CA PRO A 357 19.82 13.60 -4.05
C PRO A 357 20.37 13.37 -2.64
N ASN A 358 21.44 14.08 -2.30
CA ASN A 358 22.10 13.93 -1.00
C ASN A 358 21.13 14.18 0.15
N GLY A 359 21.16 13.34 1.18
CA GLY A 359 20.24 13.42 2.32
C GLY A 359 18.85 12.84 2.06
N THR A 360 18.65 12.09 0.97
CA THR A 360 17.42 11.32 0.71
C THR A 360 17.67 9.81 0.75
N THR A 361 16.62 9.04 1.03
CA THR A 361 16.68 7.56 1.00
C THR A 361 15.96 7.06 -0.25
N PRO A 362 16.53 6.09 -1.00
CA PRO A 362 15.84 5.48 -2.14
C PRO A 362 14.54 4.79 -1.72
N ILE A 363 13.49 4.94 -2.50
CA ILE A 363 12.24 4.21 -2.30
C ILE A 363 12.35 2.77 -2.79
N SER A 364 11.58 1.87 -2.19
CA SER A 364 11.42 0.50 -2.70
C SER A 364 10.59 0.48 -3.98
N ALA A 365 10.88 -0.46 -4.88
CA ALA A 365 10.09 -0.67 -6.08
C ALA A 365 8.64 -1.07 -5.72
N LYS A 366 7.69 -0.60 -6.53
CA LYS A 366 6.26 -0.92 -6.40
C LYS A 366 5.79 -1.72 -7.60
N THR A 367 4.98 -2.74 -7.35
CA THR A 367 4.33 -3.55 -8.40
C THR A 367 2.82 -3.49 -8.20
N VAL A 368 2.09 -3.15 -9.26
CA VAL A 368 0.62 -2.97 -9.24
C VAL A 368 0.00 -3.52 -10.52
N GLU A 369 -1.28 -3.85 -10.46
CA GLU A 369 -2.08 -4.22 -11.64
C GLU A 369 -2.93 -3.03 -12.12
N ASN A 370 -3.30 -3.01 -13.40
CA ASN A 370 -4.26 -2.02 -13.90
C ASN A 370 -5.68 -2.25 -13.32
N ASN A 371 -6.40 -1.15 -13.16
CA ASN A 371 -7.84 -1.12 -12.92
C ASN A 371 -8.53 -0.42 -14.11
N GLY A 372 -9.08 -1.23 -15.03
CA GLY A 372 -9.51 -0.73 -16.34
C GLY A 372 -8.33 -0.08 -17.06
N ALA A 373 -8.51 1.16 -17.51
CA ALA A 373 -7.46 1.92 -18.20
C ALA A 373 -6.41 2.52 -17.26
N LYS A 374 -6.58 2.51 -15.93
CA LYS A 374 -5.67 3.22 -15.01
C LYS A 374 -4.71 2.26 -14.32
N VAL A 375 -3.43 2.63 -14.27
CA VAL A 375 -2.41 2.02 -13.41
C VAL A 375 -2.00 3.06 -12.38
N ASP A 376 -2.10 2.76 -11.08
CA ASP A 376 -1.83 3.71 -10.00
C ASP A 376 -0.76 3.17 -9.04
N PHE A 377 0.40 3.81 -9.03
CA PHE A 377 1.51 3.48 -8.12
C PHE A 377 1.47 4.31 -6.82
N GLY A 378 0.47 5.18 -6.67
CA GLY A 378 0.32 6.11 -5.58
C GLY A 378 1.28 7.29 -5.65
N THR A 379 1.41 7.97 -4.51
CA THR A 379 2.14 9.25 -4.40
C THR A 379 3.54 9.05 -3.85
N ILE A 380 4.51 9.82 -4.35
CA ILE A 380 5.86 9.96 -3.79
C ILE A 380 6.06 11.43 -3.38
N LYS A 381 6.62 11.64 -2.18
CA LYS A 381 6.87 12.96 -1.58
C LYS A 381 8.36 13.33 -1.70
N TYR A 382 8.64 14.61 -1.92
CA TYR A 382 9.99 15.16 -2.08
C TYR A 382 10.19 16.33 -1.12
N ASN A 383 11.21 16.21 -0.27
CA ASN A 383 11.58 17.19 0.75
C ASN A 383 13.01 17.71 0.59
N LYS A 384 13.65 17.41 -0.55
CA LYS A 384 14.98 17.92 -0.92
C LYS A 384 15.00 18.26 -2.40
N GLU A 385 15.64 19.38 -2.71
CA GLU A 385 15.93 19.76 -4.08
C GLU A 385 16.88 18.75 -4.74
N GLY A 386 16.79 18.65 -6.06
CA GLY A 386 17.57 17.70 -6.84
C GLY A 386 16.72 17.03 -7.92
N THR A 387 17.36 16.13 -8.65
CA THR A 387 16.69 15.38 -9.70
C THR A 387 16.49 13.94 -9.26
N TYR A 388 15.29 13.44 -9.43
CA TYR A 388 14.90 12.06 -9.13
C TYR A 388 14.50 11.39 -10.44
N TYR A 389 14.90 10.14 -10.62
CA TYR A 389 14.56 9.35 -11.79
C TYR A 389 13.82 8.08 -11.37
N TYR A 390 12.78 7.77 -12.12
CA TYR A 390 12.02 6.53 -11.95
C TYR A 390 11.86 5.84 -13.30
N ARG A 391 11.79 4.52 -13.27
CA ARG A 391 11.42 3.71 -14.43
C ARG A 391 10.06 3.07 -14.22
N ILE A 392 9.22 3.15 -15.24
CA ILE A 392 7.93 2.46 -15.33
C ILE A 392 8.00 1.44 -16.46
N THR A 393 7.65 0.20 -16.15
CA THR A 393 7.61 -0.93 -17.10
C THR A 393 6.35 -1.74 -16.92
N GLU A 394 5.79 -2.24 -18.03
CA GLU A 394 4.93 -3.41 -17.99
C GLU A 394 5.80 -4.67 -17.92
N THR A 395 5.49 -5.56 -16.99
CA THR A 395 6.34 -6.73 -16.65
C THR A 395 5.69 -8.07 -16.99
N GLY A 396 4.39 -8.08 -17.29
CA GLY A 396 3.67 -9.31 -17.60
C GLY A 396 2.15 -9.14 -17.53
N LYS A 397 1.44 -10.27 -17.74
CA LYS A 397 0.01 -10.41 -17.42
C LYS A 397 -0.18 -11.03 -16.03
N ALA A 398 -1.27 -10.70 -15.36
CA ALA A 398 -1.65 -11.39 -14.13
C ALA A 398 -2.01 -12.85 -14.43
N ALA A 399 -1.86 -13.75 -13.45
CA ALA A 399 -2.16 -15.17 -13.63
C ALA A 399 -3.64 -15.46 -13.95
N THR A 400 -4.53 -14.52 -13.59
CA THR A 400 -5.97 -14.60 -13.85
C THR A 400 -6.36 -14.17 -15.26
N THR A 401 -5.44 -13.55 -16.01
CA THR A 401 -5.71 -13.02 -17.35
C THR A 401 -5.61 -14.14 -18.39
N SER A 402 -6.75 -14.49 -19.00
CA SER A 402 -6.83 -15.45 -20.10
C SER A 402 -6.49 -14.79 -21.44
N GLY A 403 -6.17 -15.61 -22.45
CA GLY A 403 -5.77 -15.14 -23.79
C GLY A 403 -4.27 -14.84 -23.90
N GLU A 404 -3.81 -14.66 -25.13
CA GLU A 404 -2.41 -14.31 -25.43
C GLU A 404 -2.31 -12.91 -26.00
N TYR A 405 -1.24 -12.21 -25.61
CA TYR A 405 -1.05 -10.80 -25.90
C TYR A 405 0.41 -10.52 -26.26
N THR A 406 0.61 -9.65 -27.24
CA THR A 406 1.89 -8.97 -27.42
C THR A 406 1.93 -7.83 -26.39
N LEU A 407 2.83 -7.94 -25.40
CA LEU A 407 2.98 -6.92 -24.37
C LEU A 407 3.76 -5.72 -24.90
N ASP A 408 3.39 -4.53 -24.44
CA ASP A 408 4.13 -3.31 -24.72
C ASP A 408 5.48 -3.33 -23.98
N SER A 409 6.55 -3.54 -24.75
CA SER A 409 7.92 -3.61 -24.22
C SER A 409 8.54 -2.23 -23.94
N GLN A 410 7.85 -1.13 -24.25
CA GLN A 410 8.38 0.22 -24.06
C GLN A 410 8.55 0.53 -22.57
N SER A 411 9.77 0.80 -22.14
CA SER A 411 10.03 1.38 -20.83
C SER A 411 9.87 2.90 -20.86
N TYR A 412 9.49 3.50 -19.74
CA TYR A 412 9.47 4.96 -19.61
C TYR A 412 10.27 5.41 -18.40
N VAL A 413 11.05 6.47 -18.58
CA VAL A 413 11.74 7.17 -17.50
C VAL A 413 10.96 8.42 -17.12
N VAL A 414 10.63 8.54 -15.84
CA VAL A 414 10.06 9.74 -15.24
C VAL A 414 11.19 10.51 -14.59
N LYS A 415 11.48 11.70 -15.12
CA LYS A 415 12.41 12.67 -14.53
C LYS A 415 11.63 13.69 -13.73
N ILE A 416 11.95 13.80 -12.44
CA ILE A 416 11.35 14.80 -11.55
C ILE A 416 12.47 15.72 -11.09
N VAL A 417 12.41 16.97 -11.55
CA VAL A 417 13.31 18.03 -11.09
C VAL A 417 12.59 18.77 -9.96
N VAL A 418 13.13 18.68 -8.76
CA VAL A 418 12.63 19.39 -7.57
C VAL A 418 13.50 20.62 -7.36
N THR A 419 12.87 21.80 -7.38
CA THR A 419 13.53 23.07 -7.09
C THR A 419 12.98 23.67 -5.81
N ALA A 420 13.83 24.27 -4.99
CA ALA A 420 13.40 25.06 -3.86
C ALA A 420 13.15 26.51 -4.32
N ASN A 421 11.91 26.98 -4.25
CA ASN A 421 11.61 28.40 -4.40
C ASN A 421 11.62 29.05 -3.03
N VAL A 422 12.56 29.96 -2.87
CA VAL A 422 12.73 30.74 -1.66
C VAL A 422 12.12 32.12 -1.90
N THR A 423 10.94 32.37 -1.36
CA THR A 423 10.26 33.67 -1.51
C THR A 423 10.37 34.48 -0.23
N SER A 424 10.57 35.79 -0.37
CA SER A 424 10.67 36.70 0.79
C SER A 424 9.62 37.81 0.76
N SER A 425 8.95 38.05 1.88
CA SER A 425 8.01 39.16 2.07
C SER A 425 8.25 39.80 3.44
N GLY A 426 8.86 41.00 3.46
CA GLY A 426 9.40 41.57 4.69
C GLY A 426 10.51 40.68 5.26
N ASN A 427 10.37 40.25 6.52
CA ASN A 427 11.33 39.35 7.18
C ASN A 427 10.98 37.86 7.00
N ILE A 428 9.95 37.53 6.22
CA ILE A 428 9.47 36.17 6.00
C ILE A 428 10.27 35.57 4.86
N THR A 429 10.73 34.32 5.00
CA THR A 429 11.28 33.51 3.90
C THR A 429 10.57 32.15 3.85
N THR A 430 9.99 31.77 2.72
CA THR A 430 9.30 30.47 2.53
C THR A 430 10.10 29.62 1.57
N THR A 431 10.46 28.38 1.94
CA THR A 431 11.07 27.39 1.04
C THR A 431 10.00 26.42 0.55
N GLU A 432 9.50 26.66 -0.66
CA GLU A 432 8.54 25.80 -1.33
C GLU A 432 9.27 24.88 -2.30
N TYR A 433 9.23 23.56 -2.04
CA TYR A 433 9.69 22.61 -3.03
C TYR A 433 8.65 22.54 -4.15
N ASN A 434 9.05 23.02 -5.32
CA ASN A 434 8.32 22.92 -6.56
C ASN A 434 8.88 21.75 -7.36
N LYS A 435 8.06 21.16 -8.24
CA LYS A 435 8.51 20.08 -9.12
C LYS A 435 8.16 20.33 -10.57
N VAL A 436 9.03 19.87 -11.45
CA VAL A 436 8.74 19.67 -12.87
C VAL A 436 8.87 18.18 -13.17
N THR A 437 7.80 17.56 -13.62
CA THR A 437 7.80 16.18 -14.08
C THR A 437 7.96 16.16 -15.60
N THR A 438 8.83 15.31 -16.13
CA THR A 438 8.96 15.05 -17.57
C THR A 438 9.12 13.56 -17.81
N TYR A 439 8.50 13.07 -18.87
CA TYR A 439 8.46 11.66 -19.23
C TYR A 439 9.28 11.42 -20.50
N TYR A 440 10.02 10.32 -20.52
CA TYR A 440 10.88 9.94 -21.63
C TYR A 440 10.68 8.46 -21.96
N LYS A 441 10.75 8.11 -23.24
CA LYS A 441 10.84 6.72 -23.70
C LYS A 441 12.25 6.21 -23.44
N GLY A 442 12.37 5.06 -22.79
CA GLY A 442 13.65 4.41 -22.49
C GLY A 442 13.69 3.78 -21.10
N ASP A 443 14.81 3.15 -20.77
CA ASP A 443 14.98 2.30 -19.59
C ASP A 443 16.07 2.77 -18.61
N THR A 444 16.83 3.80 -18.98
CA THR A 444 17.94 4.34 -18.18
C THR A 444 17.91 5.86 -18.16
N VAL A 445 18.59 6.47 -17.19
CA VAL A 445 18.70 7.93 -17.04
C VAL A 445 19.21 8.61 -18.33
N ASN A 446 20.07 7.94 -19.10
CA ASN A 446 20.62 8.42 -20.37
C ASN A 446 19.55 8.62 -21.44
N ALA A 447 18.37 8.01 -21.30
CA ALA A 447 17.25 8.20 -22.21
C ALA A 447 16.57 9.56 -22.07
N CYS A 448 16.91 10.38 -21.07
CA CYS A 448 16.30 11.69 -20.83
C CYS A 448 16.79 12.78 -21.82
N THR A 449 16.57 12.58 -23.11
CA THR A 449 16.90 13.48 -24.22
C THR A 449 15.64 14.10 -24.82
N GLU A 450 15.75 15.23 -25.52
CA GLU A 450 14.58 15.83 -26.18
C GLU A 450 13.97 14.93 -27.28
N GLU A 451 14.77 14.06 -27.91
CA GLU A 451 14.30 13.07 -28.88
C GLU A 451 13.37 12.02 -28.25
N ASN A 452 13.68 11.58 -27.03
CA ASN A 452 12.91 10.56 -26.32
C ASN A 452 11.76 11.13 -25.50
N LYS A 453 11.62 12.45 -25.43
CA LYS A 453 10.63 13.12 -24.60
C LYS A 453 9.22 12.79 -25.08
N VAL A 454 8.36 12.37 -24.16
CA VAL A 454 6.95 12.10 -24.47
C VAL A 454 6.22 13.42 -24.63
N THR A 455 5.72 13.70 -25.83
CA THR A 455 4.99 14.93 -26.19
C THR A 455 3.50 14.64 -26.35
N GLY A 456 2.62 15.38 -25.66
CA GLY A 456 1.16 15.23 -25.73
C GLY A 456 0.49 15.36 -24.37
N THR A 457 -0.82 15.62 -24.35
CA THR A 457 -1.62 15.76 -23.11
C THR A 457 -2.05 14.42 -22.50
N THR A 458 -1.85 13.31 -23.22
CA THR A 458 -2.37 11.98 -22.87
C THR A 458 -1.48 11.18 -21.90
N GLY A 459 -0.32 11.71 -21.50
CA GLY A 459 0.58 11.02 -20.56
C GLY A 459 1.24 9.77 -21.16
N ILE A 460 1.67 8.84 -20.30
CA ILE A 460 2.17 7.52 -20.71
C ILE A 460 1.00 6.57 -20.90
N THR A 461 0.95 5.87 -22.03
CA THR A 461 0.03 4.78 -22.30
C THR A 461 0.82 3.54 -22.73
N PHE A 462 0.56 2.42 -22.07
CA PHE A 462 1.00 1.11 -22.53
C PHE A 462 -0.13 0.47 -23.35
N ASN A 463 0.15 0.00 -24.57
CA ASN A 463 -0.87 -0.66 -25.40
C ASN A 463 -0.46 -2.09 -25.74
N ASN A 464 -1.26 -3.06 -25.29
CA ASN A 464 -1.07 -4.45 -25.73
C ASN A 464 -1.90 -4.73 -26.97
N GLU A 465 -1.46 -5.72 -27.73
CA GLU A 465 -2.21 -6.24 -28.87
C GLU A 465 -2.65 -7.67 -28.57
N THR A 466 -3.93 -7.98 -28.80
CA THR A 466 -4.43 -9.34 -28.67
C THR A 466 -3.85 -10.19 -29.79
N ILE A 467 -3.30 -11.35 -29.45
CA ILE A 467 -2.87 -12.33 -30.44
C ILE A 467 -4.07 -13.20 -30.77
N GLU A 468 -4.62 -13.06 -31.99
CA GLU A 468 -5.70 -13.93 -32.44
C GLU A 468 -5.25 -15.40 -32.41
N GLN A 469 -6.04 -16.23 -31.74
CA GLN A 469 -5.77 -17.65 -31.59
C GLN A 469 -6.71 -18.47 -32.47
N LYS A 470 -6.78 -18.19 -33.77
CA LYS A 470 -7.66 -18.96 -34.64
C LYS A 470 -7.17 -20.40 -34.80
N GLY A 471 -8.08 -21.36 -34.82
CA GLY A 471 -7.81 -22.77 -35.12
C GLY A 471 -8.39 -23.18 -36.47
N ASN A 472 -8.07 -24.40 -36.90
CA ASN A 472 -8.55 -24.98 -38.16
C ASN A 472 -9.28 -26.30 -37.89
N LEU A 473 -10.20 -26.68 -38.78
CA LEU A 473 -10.90 -27.95 -38.76
C LEU A 473 -10.73 -28.65 -40.11
N LYS A 474 -10.21 -29.87 -40.08
CA LYS A 474 -10.08 -30.75 -41.25
C LYS A 474 -11.08 -31.90 -41.14
N ILE A 475 -12.00 -31.95 -42.09
CA ILE A 475 -13.00 -33.01 -42.21
C ILE A 475 -12.52 -33.97 -43.30
N VAL A 476 -12.16 -35.19 -42.92
CA VAL A 476 -11.73 -36.24 -43.85
C VAL A 476 -12.91 -37.14 -44.17
N LYS A 477 -13.27 -37.24 -45.45
CA LYS A 477 -14.27 -38.18 -45.94
C LYS A 477 -13.59 -39.51 -46.27
N ALA A 478 -14.05 -40.58 -45.63
CA ALA A 478 -13.53 -41.93 -45.81
C ALA A 478 -14.61 -42.91 -46.33
N ALA A 479 -14.16 -43.94 -47.02
CA ALA A 479 -14.98 -45.09 -47.42
C ALA A 479 -14.78 -46.23 -46.41
N GLY A 480 -15.89 -46.77 -45.89
CA GLY A 480 -15.88 -47.96 -45.05
C GLY A 480 -15.66 -49.24 -45.86
N ALA A 481 -15.57 -50.37 -45.15
CA ALA A 481 -15.38 -51.68 -45.79
C ALA A 481 -16.43 -51.95 -46.87
N GLY A 482 -16.01 -52.52 -48.01
CA GLY A 482 -16.91 -52.87 -49.12
C GLY A 482 -17.56 -51.69 -49.86
N THR A 483 -17.11 -50.46 -49.62
CA THR A 483 -17.79 -49.25 -50.13
C THR A 483 -16.98 -48.56 -51.23
N ASN A 484 -17.59 -48.31 -52.39
CA ASN A 484 -17.00 -47.48 -53.44
C ASN A 484 -17.70 -46.11 -53.49
N LEU A 485 -16.98 -45.06 -53.11
CA LEU A 485 -17.46 -43.68 -53.11
C LEU A 485 -16.96 -42.87 -54.31
N VAL A 486 -16.08 -43.42 -55.15
CA VAL A 486 -15.38 -42.67 -56.22
C VAL A 486 -16.37 -42.00 -57.18
N GLY A 487 -16.16 -40.69 -57.40
CA GLY A 487 -16.99 -39.85 -58.25
C GLY A 487 -18.28 -39.35 -57.59
N LYS A 488 -18.58 -39.75 -56.35
CA LYS A 488 -19.78 -39.29 -55.62
C LYS A 488 -19.49 -38.04 -54.81
N THR A 489 -20.46 -37.14 -54.74
CA THR A 489 -20.40 -35.91 -53.94
C THR A 489 -21.08 -36.11 -52.59
N PHE A 490 -20.41 -35.67 -51.52
CA PHE A 490 -20.92 -35.68 -50.16
C PHE A 490 -20.97 -34.26 -49.63
N TYR A 491 -21.97 -33.98 -48.79
CA TYR A 491 -22.22 -32.65 -48.27
C TYR A 491 -22.11 -32.64 -46.74
N PHE A 492 -21.64 -31.54 -46.17
CA PHE A 492 -21.44 -31.38 -44.74
C PHE A 492 -21.96 -30.04 -44.25
N LYS A 493 -22.56 -30.06 -43.06
CA LYS A 493 -22.94 -28.88 -42.31
C LYS A 493 -22.15 -28.83 -41.02
N ILE A 494 -21.60 -27.66 -40.73
CA ILE A 494 -20.80 -27.40 -39.53
C ILE A 494 -21.51 -26.32 -38.72
N SER A 495 -21.65 -26.55 -37.42
CA SER A 495 -22.18 -25.55 -36.49
C SER A 495 -21.32 -25.43 -35.25
N ASP A 496 -21.30 -24.27 -34.60
CA ASP A 496 -20.72 -24.12 -33.26
C ASP A 496 -21.59 -24.82 -32.19
N GLU A 497 -21.15 -24.77 -30.92
CA GLU A 497 -21.88 -25.33 -29.75
C GLU A 497 -23.26 -24.69 -29.53
N ASN A 498 -23.47 -23.47 -30.04
CA ASN A 498 -24.74 -22.74 -29.95
C ASN A 498 -25.67 -23.01 -31.15
N GLY A 499 -25.22 -23.79 -32.14
CA GLY A 499 -25.98 -24.10 -33.34
C GLY A 499 -25.83 -23.07 -34.48
N ASN A 500 -24.95 -22.07 -34.35
CA ASN A 500 -24.67 -21.13 -35.44
C ASN A 500 -23.88 -21.84 -36.54
N VAL A 501 -24.32 -21.70 -37.79
CA VAL A 501 -23.73 -22.39 -38.94
C VAL A 501 -22.45 -21.73 -39.43
N VAL A 502 -21.42 -22.53 -39.69
CA VAL A 502 -20.17 -22.08 -40.31
C VAL A 502 -20.34 -22.07 -41.83
N LYS A 503 -20.21 -20.90 -42.43
CA LYS A 503 -20.40 -20.71 -43.86
C LYS A 503 -19.09 -20.82 -44.64
N ASN A 504 -19.18 -21.31 -45.87
CA ASN A 504 -18.07 -21.35 -46.81
C ASN A 504 -17.84 -19.98 -47.50
N SER A 505 -16.81 -19.90 -48.34
CA SER A 505 -16.43 -18.68 -49.08
C SER A 505 -17.54 -18.13 -50.00
N ASN A 506 -18.53 -18.93 -50.37
CA ASN A 506 -19.68 -18.54 -51.18
C ASN A 506 -20.90 -18.17 -50.32
N ASN A 507 -20.72 -17.98 -49.00
CA ASN A 507 -21.78 -17.67 -48.03
C ASN A 507 -22.86 -18.78 -47.91
N SER A 508 -22.53 -20.01 -48.30
CA SER A 508 -23.39 -21.19 -48.12
C SER A 508 -23.05 -21.92 -46.82
N ASP A 509 -24.07 -22.47 -46.15
CA ASP A 509 -23.94 -23.28 -44.94
C ASP A 509 -23.70 -24.78 -45.22
N VAL A 510 -23.53 -25.14 -46.48
CA VAL A 510 -23.26 -26.50 -46.95
C VAL A 510 -21.90 -26.55 -47.63
N TRP A 511 -21.04 -27.43 -47.12
CA TRP A 511 -19.75 -27.75 -47.68
C TRP A 511 -19.87 -29.02 -48.51
N SER A 512 -19.08 -29.18 -49.58
CA SER A 512 -19.16 -30.38 -50.40
C SER A 512 -17.78 -30.88 -50.82
N ILE A 513 -17.69 -32.19 -51.06
CA ILE A 513 -16.49 -32.83 -51.59
C ILE A 513 -16.88 -33.96 -52.54
N THR A 514 -16.24 -34.03 -53.71
CA THR A 514 -16.35 -35.16 -54.62
C THR A 514 -15.25 -36.16 -54.33
N PHE A 515 -15.61 -37.39 -53.99
CA PHE A 515 -14.66 -38.39 -53.55
C PHE A 515 -13.79 -38.88 -54.73
N SER A 516 -12.49 -38.74 -54.58
CA SER A 516 -11.48 -39.15 -55.56
C SER A 516 -10.69 -40.36 -55.04
N ALA A 517 -10.34 -41.28 -55.93
CA ALA A 517 -9.55 -42.46 -55.59
C ALA A 517 -8.10 -42.07 -55.28
N ASN A 518 -7.44 -42.81 -54.37
CA ASN A 518 -6.01 -42.73 -54.07
C ASN A 518 -5.51 -41.34 -53.62
N VAL A 519 -6.40 -40.49 -53.12
CA VAL A 519 -6.06 -39.21 -52.50
C VAL A 519 -6.85 -39.05 -51.20
N GLU A 520 -6.33 -38.24 -50.28
CA GLU A 520 -7.08 -37.87 -49.08
C GLU A 520 -8.21 -36.91 -49.46
N ASN A 521 -9.45 -37.32 -49.17
CA ASN A 521 -10.62 -36.51 -49.46
C ASN A 521 -10.92 -35.64 -48.23
N ALA A 522 -10.37 -34.43 -48.17
CA ALA A 522 -10.51 -33.54 -47.03
C ALA A 522 -11.10 -32.17 -47.37
N ILE A 523 -11.92 -31.64 -46.46
CA ILE A 523 -12.37 -30.26 -46.44
C ILE A 523 -11.62 -29.56 -45.30
N ASN A 524 -10.87 -28.51 -45.62
CA ASN A 524 -10.17 -27.68 -44.64
C ASN A 524 -10.96 -26.41 -44.39
N ILE A 525 -11.24 -26.13 -43.13
CA ILE A 525 -11.93 -24.94 -42.66
C ILE A 525 -10.94 -24.18 -41.78
N GLU A 526 -10.56 -23.00 -42.22
CA GLU A 526 -9.53 -22.19 -41.58
C GLU A 526 -10.13 -21.03 -40.80
N ASN A 527 -9.33 -20.47 -39.89
CA ASN A 527 -9.66 -19.25 -39.14
C ASN A 527 -10.90 -19.36 -38.24
N LEU A 528 -11.14 -20.53 -37.64
CA LEU A 528 -12.21 -20.77 -36.69
C LEU A 528 -11.83 -20.22 -35.30
N GLU A 529 -12.82 -19.70 -34.57
CA GLU A 529 -12.64 -19.40 -33.15
C GLU A 529 -12.39 -20.70 -32.37
N PRO A 530 -11.52 -20.71 -31.34
CA PRO A 530 -11.41 -21.85 -30.45
C PRO A 530 -12.75 -22.19 -29.82
N GLY A 531 -13.15 -23.46 -29.88
CA GLY A 531 -14.46 -23.89 -29.43
C GLY A 531 -14.84 -25.27 -29.93
N LYS A 532 -16.04 -25.73 -29.57
CA LYS A 532 -16.59 -26.99 -30.07
C LYS A 532 -17.43 -26.75 -31.31
N TYR A 533 -17.21 -27.58 -32.32
CA TYR A 533 -17.92 -27.57 -33.58
C TYR A 533 -18.56 -28.93 -33.84
N ARG A 534 -19.81 -28.95 -34.27
CA ARG A 534 -20.51 -30.15 -34.70
C ARG A 534 -20.37 -30.31 -36.20
N VAL A 535 -19.88 -31.46 -36.64
CA VAL A 535 -19.80 -31.86 -38.05
C VAL A 535 -20.85 -32.91 -38.35
N SER A 536 -21.73 -32.60 -39.30
CA SER A 536 -22.80 -33.50 -39.75
C SER A 536 -22.74 -33.68 -41.25
N GLU A 537 -22.89 -34.92 -41.73
CA GLU A 537 -23.11 -35.19 -43.15
C GLU A 537 -24.58 -34.92 -43.51
N THR A 538 -24.80 -34.25 -44.64
CA THR A 538 -26.10 -33.75 -45.07
C THR A 538 -26.33 -34.04 -46.56
N ASP A 539 -27.55 -33.77 -47.04
CA ASP A 539 -27.85 -33.64 -48.45
C ASP A 539 -27.37 -32.29 -49.00
N ALA A 540 -27.57 -32.06 -50.31
CA ALA A 540 -27.19 -30.80 -50.98
C ALA A 540 -27.95 -29.57 -50.46
N ASN A 541 -29.07 -29.76 -49.77
CA ASN A 541 -29.90 -28.71 -49.19
C ASN A 541 -29.60 -28.48 -47.69
N GLY A 542 -28.64 -29.23 -47.12
CA GLY A 542 -28.26 -29.13 -45.71
C GLY A 542 -29.17 -29.91 -44.74
N ASN A 543 -30.05 -30.78 -45.24
CA ASN A 543 -30.84 -31.69 -44.40
C ASN A 543 -30.01 -32.90 -44.00
N GLY A 544 -30.27 -33.46 -42.81
CA GLY A 544 -29.59 -34.69 -42.38
C GLY A 544 -29.88 -35.86 -43.32
N VAL A 545 -28.86 -36.66 -43.63
CA VAL A 545 -29.03 -37.87 -44.43
C VAL A 545 -29.50 -39.04 -43.57
N THR A 546 -30.41 -39.84 -44.12
CA THR A 546 -30.86 -41.11 -43.53
C THR A 546 -30.58 -42.25 -44.50
N THR A 547 -30.25 -43.42 -43.97
CA THR A 547 -29.98 -44.62 -44.78
C THR A 547 -31.27 -45.08 -45.47
N GLY A 548 -31.23 -45.26 -46.78
CA GLY A 548 -32.35 -45.73 -47.61
C GLY A 548 -31.96 -45.87 -49.08
N GLU A 549 -32.91 -46.11 -49.98
CA GLU A 549 -32.65 -46.33 -51.41
C GLU A 549 -31.81 -45.21 -52.07
N ALA A 550 -32.15 -43.94 -51.81
CA ALA A 550 -31.46 -42.78 -52.38
C ALA A 550 -30.07 -42.51 -51.75
N PHE A 551 -29.83 -43.00 -50.52
CA PHE A 551 -28.57 -42.85 -49.80
C PHE A 551 -28.26 -44.13 -49.02
N PRO A 552 -27.72 -45.18 -49.70
CA PRO A 552 -27.56 -46.51 -49.13
C PRO A 552 -26.27 -46.62 -48.29
N TYR A 553 -26.02 -45.64 -47.42
CA TYR A 553 -24.86 -45.60 -46.54
C TYR A 553 -25.25 -45.41 -45.09
N VAL A 554 -24.52 -46.08 -44.20
CA VAL A 554 -24.45 -45.72 -42.78
C VAL A 554 -23.32 -44.72 -42.61
N VAL A 555 -23.65 -43.54 -42.09
CA VAL A 555 -22.67 -42.51 -41.72
C VAL A 555 -22.14 -42.80 -40.32
N THR A 556 -20.83 -42.86 -40.16
CA THR A 556 -20.15 -43.01 -38.87
C THR A 556 -19.03 -41.98 -38.73
N GLY A 557 -18.67 -41.61 -37.50
CA GLY A 557 -17.77 -40.48 -37.25
C GLY A 557 -18.52 -39.14 -37.30
N GLY A 558 -17.79 -38.04 -37.46
CA GLY A 558 -18.35 -36.69 -37.30
C GLY A 558 -18.65 -36.35 -35.82
N GLY A 559 -19.70 -35.57 -35.59
CA GLY A 559 -20.12 -35.17 -34.24
C GLY A 559 -19.38 -33.95 -33.70
N LEU A 560 -19.28 -33.82 -32.38
CA LEU A 560 -18.60 -32.68 -31.73
C LEU A 560 -17.08 -32.84 -31.78
N VAL A 561 -16.40 -31.79 -32.23
CA VAL A 561 -14.95 -31.69 -32.38
C VAL A 561 -14.48 -30.41 -31.70
N THR A 562 -13.44 -30.48 -30.89
CA THR A 562 -12.84 -29.28 -30.27
C THR A 562 -11.76 -28.72 -31.17
N VAL A 563 -11.93 -27.48 -31.61
CA VAL A 563 -10.91 -26.68 -32.29
C VAL A 563 -10.18 -25.88 -31.23
N GLU A 564 -8.87 -26.08 -31.14
CA GLU A 564 -7.97 -25.31 -30.27
C GLU A 564 -7.25 -24.24 -31.10
N GLY A 565 -6.92 -23.12 -30.48
CA GLY A 565 -6.22 -22.03 -31.16
C GLY A 565 -4.85 -22.46 -31.68
N ASN A 566 -4.49 -21.96 -32.87
CA ASN A 566 -3.26 -22.27 -33.61
C ASN A 566 -3.04 -23.76 -33.91
N LYS A 567 -4.08 -24.59 -33.83
CA LYS A 567 -4.02 -26.03 -34.14
C LYS A 567 -5.05 -26.41 -35.20
N THR A 568 -4.83 -27.55 -35.83
CA THR A 568 -5.82 -28.17 -36.73
C THR A 568 -6.45 -29.37 -36.05
N ALA A 569 -7.75 -29.28 -35.78
CA ALA A 569 -8.55 -30.42 -35.34
C ALA A 569 -8.91 -31.30 -36.55
N ASN A 570 -8.86 -32.62 -36.38
CA ASN A 570 -9.16 -33.58 -37.44
C ASN A 570 -10.39 -34.40 -37.05
N VAL A 571 -11.32 -34.56 -37.99
CA VAL A 571 -12.46 -35.48 -37.85
C VAL A 571 -12.61 -36.31 -39.10
N VAL A 572 -12.87 -37.59 -38.92
CA VAL A 572 -13.12 -38.52 -40.03
C VAL A 572 -14.61 -38.82 -40.06
N VAL A 573 -15.24 -38.67 -41.24
CA VAL A 573 -16.61 -39.09 -41.49
C VAL A 573 -16.58 -40.21 -42.52
N THR A 574 -17.06 -41.38 -42.13
CA THR A 574 -16.96 -42.62 -42.91
C THR A 574 -18.35 -43.06 -43.37
N ASN A 575 -18.50 -43.28 -44.68
CA ASN A 575 -19.69 -43.95 -45.21
C ASN A 575 -19.39 -45.41 -45.47
N THR A 576 -20.21 -46.27 -44.88
CA THR A 576 -20.19 -47.71 -45.14
C THR A 576 -21.48 -48.08 -45.86
N LYS A 577 -21.38 -48.78 -47.00
CA LYS A 577 -22.53 -49.25 -47.75
C LYS A 577 -23.41 -50.12 -46.85
N TYR A 578 -24.69 -49.78 -46.78
CA TYR A 578 -25.68 -50.56 -46.08
C TYR A 578 -26.33 -51.54 -47.06
N GLU A 579 -26.32 -52.83 -46.72
CA GLU A 579 -26.96 -53.89 -47.49
C GLU A 579 -28.01 -54.54 -46.58
N ALA A 580 -29.27 -54.55 -47.01
CA ALA A 580 -30.34 -55.28 -46.37
C ALA A 580 -30.94 -56.26 -47.38
N ALA A 581 -30.92 -57.54 -47.04
CA ALA A 581 -31.53 -58.61 -47.81
C ALA A 581 -32.32 -59.52 -46.86
N GLY A 582 -33.50 -59.94 -47.28
CA GLY A 582 -34.32 -60.90 -46.55
C GLY A 582 -35.30 -61.58 -47.49
N SER A 583 -35.77 -62.77 -47.14
CA SER A 583 -36.68 -63.54 -47.98
C SER A 583 -37.86 -64.05 -47.14
N LEU A 584 -39.09 -63.98 -47.65
CA LEU A 584 -40.27 -64.59 -47.02
C LEU A 584 -40.86 -65.66 -47.92
N VAL A 585 -40.99 -66.88 -47.40
CA VAL A 585 -41.78 -67.95 -48.02
C VAL A 585 -43.15 -67.96 -47.38
N LEU A 586 -44.20 -67.75 -48.17
CA LEU A 586 -45.59 -67.86 -47.72
C LEU A 586 -46.09 -69.29 -47.94
N THR A 587 -46.79 -69.83 -46.95
CA THR A 587 -47.42 -71.15 -47.03
C THR A 587 -48.90 -71.06 -46.67
N ALA A 588 -49.72 -71.88 -47.31
CA ALA A 588 -51.12 -72.08 -46.99
C ALA A 588 -51.44 -73.58 -46.92
N GLU A 589 -52.56 -73.94 -46.30
CA GLU A 589 -53.05 -75.32 -46.23
C GLU A 589 -54.48 -75.38 -46.76
N LYS A 590 -54.72 -76.29 -47.70
CA LYS A 590 -56.04 -76.58 -48.23
C LYS A 590 -56.62 -77.82 -47.56
N LYS A 591 -57.72 -77.63 -46.84
CA LYS A 591 -58.56 -78.72 -46.32
C LYS A 591 -59.81 -78.89 -47.17
N LEU A 592 -60.18 -80.15 -47.42
CA LEU A 592 -61.40 -80.55 -48.09
C LEU A 592 -62.11 -81.61 -47.25
N GLU A 593 -63.37 -81.37 -46.92
CA GLU A 593 -64.18 -82.29 -46.13
C GLU A 593 -65.08 -83.14 -47.04
N GLY A 594 -65.36 -84.38 -46.60
CA GLY A 594 -66.27 -85.28 -47.29
C GLY A 594 -65.68 -86.06 -48.47
N LYS A 595 -64.42 -85.79 -48.88
CA LYS A 595 -63.64 -86.55 -49.88
C LYS A 595 -62.13 -86.42 -49.62
N GLN A 596 -61.35 -87.34 -50.19
CA GLN A 596 -59.89 -87.22 -50.25
C GLN A 596 -59.50 -86.02 -51.14
N LEU A 597 -58.53 -85.22 -50.69
CA LEU A 597 -57.97 -84.13 -51.46
C LEU A 597 -57.01 -84.68 -52.53
N GLU A 598 -57.30 -84.41 -53.80
CA GLU A 598 -56.42 -84.75 -54.91
C GLU A 598 -55.31 -83.70 -55.04
N GLU A 599 -54.07 -84.17 -55.26
CA GLU A 599 -52.93 -83.31 -55.57
C GLU A 599 -53.18 -82.51 -56.85
N GLY A 600 -52.77 -81.24 -56.87
CA GLY A 600 -52.88 -80.37 -58.05
C GLY A 600 -54.29 -79.86 -58.34
N LYS A 601 -55.30 -80.23 -57.54
CA LYS A 601 -56.71 -79.99 -57.89
C LYS A 601 -57.15 -78.53 -57.78
N TYR A 602 -56.63 -77.80 -56.79
CA TYR A 602 -56.96 -76.40 -56.53
C TYR A 602 -55.76 -75.50 -56.81
N SER A 603 -56.04 -74.30 -57.31
CA SER A 603 -55.04 -73.28 -57.63
C SER A 603 -55.20 -72.07 -56.72
N PHE A 604 -54.08 -71.56 -56.21
CA PHE A 604 -53.98 -70.45 -55.25
C PHE A 604 -53.12 -69.35 -55.86
N VAL A 605 -53.66 -68.14 -55.91
CA VAL A 605 -52.99 -66.97 -56.49
C VAL A 605 -52.60 -66.02 -55.36
N LEU A 606 -51.30 -65.72 -55.27
CA LEU A 606 -50.77 -64.68 -54.38
C LEU A 606 -50.80 -63.34 -55.11
N LYS A 607 -51.41 -62.32 -54.51
CA LYS A 607 -51.52 -60.96 -55.06
C LYS A 607 -50.87 -59.94 -54.13
N ASP A 608 -50.35 -58.86 -54.71
CA ASP A 608 -49.92 -57.68 -53.93
C ASP A 608 -51.11 -56.79 -53.51
N SER A 609 -50.82 -55.70 -52.79
CA SER A 609 -51.83 -54.74 -52.33
C SER A 609 -52.53 -53.96 -53.45
N LYS A 610 -51.99 -53.97 -54.68
CA LYS A 610 -52.60 -53.37 -55.88
C LYS A 610 -53.42 -54.38 -56.68
N GLY A 611 -53.48 -55.64 -56.22
CA GLY A 611 -54.20 -56.73 -56.87
C GLY A 611 -53.43 -57.40 -58.01
N THR A 612 -52.14 -57.08 -58.20
CA THR A 612 -51.28 -57.71 -59.20
C THR A 612 -50.94 -59.13 -58.79
N GLU A 613 -51.11 -60.08 -59.70
CA GLU A 613 -50.76 -61.50 -59.48
C GLU A 613 -49.25 -61.68 -59.46
N LEU A 614 -48.73 -62.14 -58.31
CA LEU A 614 -47.31 -62.38 -58.10
C LEU A 614 -46.93 -63.82 -58.42
N GLN A 615 -47.74 -64.79 -57.95
CA GLN A 615 -47.47 -66.22 -58.11
C GLN A 615 -48.77 -67.02 -58.11
N THR A 616 -48.77 -68.17 -58.79
CA THR A 616 -49.86 -69.15 -58.78
C THR A 616 -49.31 -70.53 -58.45
N LYS A 617 -49.84 -71.19 -57.42
CA LYS A 617 -49.41 -72.52 -56.95
C LYS A 617 -50.62 -73.43 -56.74
N GLN A 618 -50.41 -74.74 -56.81
CA GLN A 618 -51.46 -75.73 -56.55
C GLN A 618 -51.27 -76.43 -55.20
N ASN A 619 -52.31 -77.08 -54.65
CA ASN A 619 -52.19 -77.87 -53.43
C ASN A 619 -51.45 -79.20 -53.65
N GLY A 620 -50.65 -79.62 -52.67
CA GLY A 620 -50.15 -80.99 -52.53
C GLY A 620 -51.23 -81.99 -52.14
N ALA A 621 -50.91 -83.28 -52.17
CA ALA A 621 -51.80 -84.36 -51.74
C ALA A 621 -52.20 -84.26 -50.25
N ASP A 622 -51.32 -83.70 -49.43
CA ASP A 622 -51.54 -83.42 -48.00
C ASP A 622 -52.23 -82.08 -47.74
N GLY A 623 -52.52 -81.31 -48.79
CA GLY A 623 -53.11 -79.98 -48.70
C GLY A 623 -52.12 -78.83 -48.61
N SER A 624 -50.81 -79.08 -48.54
CA SER A 624 -49.81 -78.01 -48.48
C SER A 624 -49.79 -77.16 -49.75
N VAL A 625 -49.63 -75.84 -49.60
CA VAL A 625 -49.38 -74.90 -50.68
C VAL A 625 -48.20 -74.03 -50.26
N SER A 626 -47.09 -74.10 -50.97
CA SER A 626 -45.91 -73.26 -50.72
C SER A 626 -45.66 -72.36 -51.92
N PHE A 627 -45.54 -71.06 -51.67
CA PHE A 627 -45.12 -70.08 -52.66
C PHE A 627 -43.58 -70.03 -52.73
N ASP A 628 -43.03 -69.53 -53.84
CA ASP A 628 -41.60 -69.24 -53.96
C ASP A 628 -41.27 -68.03 -53.06
N ALA A 629 -40.02 -67.95 -52.60
CA ALA A 629 -39.57 -66.88 -51.72
C ALA A 629 -39.78 -65.49 -52.37
N ILE A 630 -40.32 -64.56 -51.59
CA ILE A 630 -40.37 -63.14 -51.92
C ILE A 630 -39.11 -62.51 -51.37
N GLU A 631 -38.23 -62.03 -52.25
CA GLU A 631 -37.01 -61.33 -51.88
C GLU A 631 -37.31 -59.87 -51.53
N TYR A 632 -36.79 -59.41 -50.41
CA TYR A 632 -36.81 -58.02 -49.95
C TYR A 632 -35.39 -57.46 -50.04
N THR A 633 -35.28 -56.32 -50.70
CA THR A 633 -34.08 -55.48 -50.68
C THR A 633 -34.29 -54.30 -49.74
N LEU A 634 -33.28 -53.42 -49.64
CA LEU A 634 -33.42 -52.14 -48.95
C LEU A 634 -34.69 -51.40 -49.43
N ALA A 635 -35.49 -50.91 -48.48
CA ALA A 635 -36.74 -50.20 -48.72
C ALA A 635 -36.53 -48.73 -49.10
#